data_AF-A0A257RY75-F1
#
_entry.id   AF-A0A257RY75-F1
#
_cell.length_a   1.000
_cell.length_b   1.000
_cell.length_c   1.000
_cell.angle_alpha   90.00
_cell.angle_beta   90.00
_cell.angle_gamma   90.00
#
_symmetry.space_group_name_H-M   'P 1'
#
loop_
_entity.id
_entity.type
_entity.pdbx_description
1 polymer ?
#
loop_
_entity_poly.entity_id
_entity_poly.type
_entity_poly.pdbx_seq_one_letter_code
_entity_poly.pdbx_strand_id
1 'polypeptide(L)'
;IHPLLAANAARREVRHLVLAFIIVVANAGGALTPLGDPPLLIGFLRGVPFFWPLFNLAGPMLVVVVPVLALAFAIDCRLARREPVRLAERLRVRGGGNLAMLAAFIAVLTLAGIEPGPEVAIGPASLPAGQIAITLTAIIFVAISERVTPRAIRARNQFAWEPMREIAILFFAIFATIPPVLRTVAAAGLPQSAGLWFWASGLSSAFLDSAPTYLMFFEAAGGNAARLVAPPATLLTSFAAGAVLFGGLTYLGNAPNLMIRAIAARRGVRMPGFIGYMLAASAVLLPLFALATLVFFAG
;
A
#
# COMPACT_ATOMS: atom_id res chain seq x y z
N ILE A 1 2.26 -12.62 -0.25
CA ILE A 1 2.24 -13.48 0.97
C ILE A 1 2.28 -14.99 0.69
N HIS A 2 1.48 -15.55 -0.24
CA HIS A 2 1.45 -17.01 -0.46
C HIS A 2 2.81 -17.67 -0.72
N PRO A 3 3.71 -17.11 -1.57
CA PRO A 3 5.04 -17.68 -1.78
C PRO A 3 5.90 -17.66 -0.51
N LEU A 4 5.83 -16.58 0.28
CA LEU A 4 6.55 -16.46 1.55
C LEU A 4 6.15 -17.58 2.52
N LEU A 5 4.84 -17.80 2.69
CA LEU A 5 4.33 -18.85 3.57
C LEU A 5 4.66 -20.25 3.04
N ALA A 6 4.64 -20.46 1.72
CA ALA A 6 5.00 -21.75 1.13
C ALA A 6 6.50 -22.07 1.32
N ALA A 7 7.37 -21.08 1.11
CA ALA A 7 8.81 -21.23 1.32
C ALA A 7 9.17 -21.53 2.78
N ASN A 8 8.36 -21.05 3.73
CA ASN A 8 8.57 -21.23 5.16
C ASN A 8 7.64 -22.25 5.82
N ALA A 9 6.94 -23.10 5.03
CA ALA A 9 5.94 -24.02 5.57
C ALA A 9 6.47 -25.08 6.56
N ALA A 10 7.77 -25.39 6.50
CA ALA A 10 8.43 -26.34 7.42
C ALA A 10 8.94 -25.68 8.72
N ARG A 11 8.88 -24.35 8.80
CA ARG A 11 9.33 -23.60 9.98
C ARG A 11 8.28 -23.63 11.07
N ARG A 12 8.74 -23.61 12.32
CA ARG A 12 7.86 -23.61 13.50
C ARG A 12 7.31 -22.21 13.75
N GLU A 13 8.12 -21.19 13.51
CA GLU A 13 7.78 -19.81 13.75
C GLU A 13 8.00 -18.95 12.50
N VAL A 14 6.93 -18.35 12.01
CA VAL A 14 6.95 -17.50 10.79
C VAL A 14 6.24 -16.17 11.00
N ARG A 15 5.74 -15.89 12.21
CA ARG A 15 4.93 -14.69 12.50
C ARG A 15 5.73 -13.42 12.23
N HIS A 16 7.00 -13.35 12.64
CA HIS A 16 7.87 -12.20 12.39
C HIS A 16 8.01 -11.88 10.89
N LEU A 17 8.08 -12.90 10.03
CA LEU A 17 8.12 -12.72 8.58
C LEU A 17 6.80 -12.16 8.04
N VAL A 18 5.66 -12.63 8.56
CA VAL A 18 4.35 -12.08 8.16
C VAL A 18 4.19 -10.64 8.61
N LEU A 19 4.57 -10.31 9.85
CA LEU A 19 4.52 -8.94 10.37
C LEU A 19 5.43 -8.00 9.57
N ALA A 20 6.67 -8.41 9.29
CA ALA A 20 7.58 -7.66 8.43
C ALA A 20 7.04 -7.52 7.00
N PHE A 21 6.40 -8.57 6.46
CA PHE A 21 5.77 -8.52 5.14
C PHE A 21 4.63 -7.50 5.09
N ILE A 22 3.83 -7.37 6.16
CA ILE A 22 2.82 -6.33 6.25
C ILE A 22 3.48 -4.95 6.23
N ILE A 23 4.42 -4.69 7.14
CA ILE A 23 5.04 -3.38 7.28
C ILE A 23 5.81 -2.95 6.02
N VAL A 24 6.60 -3.87 5.44
CA VAL A 24 7.48 -3.56 4.31
C VAL A 24 6.73 -3.72 2.99
N VAL A 25 6.11 -4.85 2.71
CA VAL A 25 5.60 -5.12 1.35
C VAL A 25 4.21 -4.53 1.12
N ALA A 26 3.35 -4.49 2.14
CA ALA A 26 2.00 -3.94 2.01
C ALA A 26 1.91 -2.44 2.32
N ASN A 27 2.99 -1.81 2.77
CA ASN A 27 3.00 -0.38 3.10
C ASN A 27 4.29 0.26 2.57
N ALA A 28 5.33 0.38 3.41
CA ALA A 28 6.48 1.24 3.13
C ALA A 28 7.20 0.97 1.78
N GLY A 29 7.31 -0.29 1.36
CA GLY A 29 7.97 -0.69 0.11
C GLY A 29 7.25 -0.24 -1.16
N GLY A 30 5.98 0.17 -1.07
CA GLY A 30 5.24 0.78 -2.17
C GLY A 30 5.61 2.24 -2.44
N ALA A 31 6.39 2.88 -1.56
CA ALA A 31 6.63 4.33 -1.56
C ALA A 31 7.36 4.87 -2.80
N LEU A 32 8.09 4.04 -3.54
CA LEU A 32 8.95 4.51 -4.64
C LEU A 32 8.22 4.71 -5.97
N THR A 33 6.98 4.22 -6.09
CA THR A 33 6.24 4.31 -7.35
C THR A 33 4.76 4.58 -7.08
N PRO A 34 4.07 5.31 -7.96
CA PRO A 34 2.62 5.49 -7.85
C PRO A 34 1.86 4.17 -7.99
N LEU A 35 2.49 3.14 -8.52
CA LEU A 35 1.90 1.81 -8.69
C LEU A 35 2.01 0.94 -7.44
N GLY A 36 2.87 1.31 -6.50
CA GLY A 36 3.22 0.50 -5.34
C GLY A 36 2.25 0.62 -4.17
N ASP A 37 1.52 1.73 -4.06
CA ASP A 37 0.59 2.00 -2.96
C ASP A 37 -0.58 2.89 -3.46
N PRO A 38 -1.85 2.59 -3.11
CA PRO A 38 -3.01 3.40 -3.54
C PRO A 38 -2.92 4.92 -3.29
N PRO A 39 -2.35 5.44 -2.18
CA PRO A 39 -2.11 6.87 -1.98
C PRO A 39 -1.41 7.55 -3.15
N LEU A 40 -0.30 6.94 -3.60
CA LEU A 40 0.55 7.51 -4.64
C LEU A 40 -0.08 7.35 -6.02
N LEU A 41 -0.89 6.31 -6.22
CA LEU A 41 -1.70 6.17 -7.42
C LEU A 41 -2.72 7.31 -7.54
N ILE A 42 -3.40 7.64 -6.44
CA ILE A 42 -4.33 8.78 -6.40
C ILE A 42 -3.59 10.07 -6.71
N GLY A 43 -2.42 10.29 -6.11
CA GLY A 43 -1.57 11.45 -6.43
C GLY A 43 -1.23 11.54 -7.92
N PHE A 44 -0.81 10.42 -8.53
CA PHE A 44 -0.48 10.35 -9.95
C PHE A 44 -1.67 10.67 -10.85
N LEU A 45 -2.85 10.11 -10.54
CA LEU A 45 -4.09 10.43 -11.26
C LEU A 45 -4.54 11.89 -11.08
N ARG A 46 -4.07 12.58 -10.03
CA ARG A 46 -4.27 14.02 -9.79
C ARG A 46 -3.15 14.89 -10.37
N GLY A 47 -2.20 14.32 -11.11
CA GLY A 47 -1.15 15.05 -11.82
C GLY A 47 0.20 15.13 -11.11
N VAL A 48 0.42 14.38 -10.02
CA VAL A 48 1.77 14.24 -9.44
C VAL A 48 2.65 13.43 -10.41
N PRO A 49 3.87 13.86 -10.77
CA PRO A 49 4.70 13.13 -11.73
C PRO A 49 5.04 11.69 -11.30
N PHE A 50 5.15 10.78 -12.28
CA PHE A 50 5.39 9.36 -12.02
C PHE A 50 6.63 9.07 -11.17
N PHE A 51 7.75 9.77 -11.42
CA PHE A 51 9.00 9.58 -10.68
C PHE A 51 9.11 10.45 -9.42
N TRP A 52 8.12 11.29 -9.13
CA TRP A 52 8.16 12.13 -7.92
C TRP A 52 8.31 11.32 -6.62
N PRO A 53 7.58 10.20 -6.41
CA PRO A 53 7.74 9.40 -5.18
C PRO A 53 9.14 8.82 -5.03
N LEU A 54 9.76 8.38 -6.13
CA LEU A 54 11.12 7.84 -6.11
C LEU A 54 12.12 8.83 -5.50
N PHE A 55 12.05 10.10 -5.88
CA PHE A 55 13.01 11.11 -5.42
C PHE A 55 12.67 11.70 -4.06
N ASN A 56 11.38 11.77 -3.70
CA ASN A 56 10.93 12.45 -2.49
C ASN A 56 10.65 11.51 -1.31
N LEU A 57 10.32 10.24 -1.58
CA LEU A 57 9.95 9.27 -0.54
C LEU A 57 11.03 8.19 -0.29
N ALA A 58 12.07 8.09 -1.14
CA ALA A 58 13.14 7.10 -0.92
C ALA A 58 13.84 7.27 0.43
N GLY A 59 14.17 8.50 0.83
CA GLY A 59 14.79 8.78 2.12
C GLY A 59 13.91 8.32 3.31
N PRO A 60 12.68 8.87 3.44
CA PRO A 60 11.74 8.45 4.48
C PRO A 60 11.46 6.94 4.47
N MET A 61 11.32 6.32 3.29
CA MET A 61 11.13 4.89 3.15
C MET A 61 12.31 4.10 3.73
N LEU A 62 13.55 4.46 3.38
CA LEU A 62 14.74 3.73 3.84
C LEU A 62 14.90 3.76 5.35
N VAL A 63 14.55 4.88 6.00
CA VAL A 63 14.55 5.00 7.48
C VAL A 63 13.61 3.98 8.13
N VAL A 64 12.55 3.54 7.45
CA VAL A 64 11.62 2.54 7.97
C VAL A 64 12.00 1.12 7.51
N VAL A 65 12.20 0.94 6.20
CA VAL A 65 12.39 -0.38 5.58
C VAL A 65 13.69 -1.04 6.04
N VAL A 66 14.81 -0.30 6.10
CA VAL A 66 16.11 -0.88 6.45
C VAL A 66 16.11 -1.42 7.89
N PRO A 67 15.71 -0.66 8.92
CA PRO A 67 15.67 -1.17 10.29
C PRO A 67 14.68 -2.31 10.48
N VAL A 68 13.50 -2.25 9.85
CA VAL A 68 12.50 -3.33 9.95
C VAL A 68 13.01 -4.62 9.31
N LEU A 69 13.62 -4.56 8.13
CA LEU A 69 14.23 -5.72 7.49
C LEU A 69 15.41 -6.27 8.31
N ALA A 70 16.26 -5.40 8.86
CA ALA A 70 17.37 -5.81 9.71
C ALA A 70 16.87 -6.53 10.97
N LEU A 71 15.84 -6.00 11.63
CA LEU A 71 15.21 -6.61 12.80
C LEU A 71 14.57 -7.97 12.44
N ALA A 72 13.79 -8.02 11.35
CA ALA A 72 13.14 -9.24 10.90
C ALA A 72 14.16 -10.32 10.54
N PHE A 73 15.25 -9.94 9.85
CA PHE A 73 16.34 -10.84 9.49
C PHE A 73 17.10 -11.34 10.73
N ALA A 74 17.40 -10.47 11.69
CA ALA A 74 18.06 -10.87 12.93
C ALA A 74 17.22 -11.88 13.73
N ILE A 75 15.90 -11.65 13.85
CA ILE A 75 14.97 -12.59 14.48
C ILE A 75 14.93 -13.90 13.68
N ASP A 76 14.86 -13.82 12.35
CA ASP A 76 14.80 -15.00 11.48
C ASP A 76 16.06 -15.87 11.62
N CYS A 77 17.25 -15.27 11.58
CA CYS A 77 18.51 -15.98 11.78
C CYS A 77 18.57 -16.66 13.15
N ARG A 78 18.05 -16.02 14.21
CA ARG A 78 18.03 -16.62 15.55
C ARG A 78 17.11 -17.83 15.63
N LEU A 79 15.94 -17.76 14.99
CA LEU A 79 14.97 -18.85 14.97
C LEU A 79 15.41 -20.00 14.06
N ALA A 80 15.95 -19.68 12.88
CA ALA A 80 16.42 -20.65 11.89
C ALA A 80 17.50 -21.59 12.42
N ARG A 81 18.35 -21.13 13.36
CA ARG A 81 19.38 -21.97 14.02
C ARG A 81 18.81 -23.20 14.75
N ARG A 82 17.51 -23.19 15.07
CA ARG A 82 16.82 -24.24 15.84
C ARG A 82 15.85 -25.05 15.00
N GLU A 83 15.80 -24.79 13.69
CA GLU A 83 14.82 -25.35 12.77
C GLU A 83 15.47 -26.28 11.75
N PRO A 84 14.74 -27.29 11.25
CA PRO A 84 15.28 -28.22 10.27
C PRO A 84 15.63 -27.50 8.96
N VAL A 85 16.83 -27.76 8.44
CA VAL A 85 17.27 -27.24 7.14
C VAL A 85 16.52 -28.00 6.04
N ARG A 86 15.83 -27.26 5.16
CA ARG A 86 15.17 -27.84 3.99
C ARG A 86 16.07 -27.74 2.77
N LEU A 87 16.03 -28.77 1.92
CA LEU A 87 16.66 -28.75 0.59
C LEU A 87 15.99 -27.69 -0.29
N ALA A 88 16.81 -26.93 -1.01
CA ALA A 88 16.33 -25.90 -1.93
C ALA A 88 15.49 -26.54 -3.04
N GLU A 89 14.25 -26.10 -3.20
CA GLU A 89 13.41 -26.45 -4.34
C GLU A 89 13.64 -25.48 -5.49
N ARG A 90 13.56 -25.97 -6.73
CA ARG A 90 13.68 -25.10 -7.91
C ARG A 90 12.45 -24.20 -8.00
N LEU A 91 12.66 -22.88 -8.05
CA LEU A 91 11.61 -21.92 -8.30
C LEU A 91 10.98 -22.20 -9.66
N ARG A 92 9.66 -22.40 -9.69
CA ARG A 92 8.88 -22.59 -10.92
C ARG A 92 7.74 -21.60 -10.95
N VAL A 93 7.74 -20.73 -11.96
CA VAL A 93 6.66 -19.80 -12.23
C VAL A 93 5.70 -20.46 -13.23
N ARG A 94 4.40 -20.51 -12.89
CA ARG A 94 3.34 -21.03 -13.77
C ARG A 94 2.28 -19.95 -13.96
N GLY A 95 1.69 -19.88 -15.15
CA GLY A 95 0.68 -18.87 -15.49
C GLY A 95 1.27 -17.57 -16.04
N GLY A 96 2.31 -17.65 -16.86
CA GLY A 96 2.98 -16.48 -17.46
C GLY A 96 2.04 -15.54 -18.23
N GLY A 97 0.91 -16.03 -18.75
CA GLY A 97 -0.11 -15.17 -19.36
C GLY A 97 -0.66 -14.11 -18.40
N ASN A 98 -0.89 -14.45 -17.13
CA ASN A 98 -1.32 -13.46 -16.13
C ASN A 98 -0.21 -12.45 -15.81
N LEU A 99 1.06 -12.85 -15.89
CA LEU A 99 2.19 -11.91 -15.74
C LEU A 99 2.27 -10.95 -16.92
N ALA A 100 2.08 -11.44 -18.15
CA ALA A 100 2.02 -10.60 -19.33
C ALA A 100 0.86 -9.59 -19.27
N MET A 101 -0.33 -10.05 -18.83
CA MET A 101 -1.48 -9.17 -18.61
C MET A 101 -1.22 -8.14 -17.50
N LEU A 102 -0.56 -8.54 -16.40
CA LEU A 102 -0.18 -7.61 -15.35
C LEU A 102 0.80 -6.54 -15.87
N ALA A 103 1.81 -6.94 -16.65
CA ALA A 103 2.75 -6.02 -17.27
C ALA A 103 2.05 -5.06 -18.26
N ALA A 104 1.13 -5.59 -19.08
CA ALA A 104 0.32 -4.77 -19.97
C ALA A 104 -0.59 -3.80 -19.21
N PHE A 105 -1.17 -4.24 -18.08
CA PHE A 105 -2.01 -3.38 -17.23
C PHE A 105 -1.18 -2.24 -16.63
N ILE A 106 0.02 -2.54 -16.12
CA ILE A 106 0.96 -1.54 -15.63
C ILE A 106 1.33 -0.53 -16.72
N ALA A 107 1.54 -0.98 -17.96
CA ALA A 107 1.83 -0.10 -19.09
C ALA A 107 0.65 0.83 -19.40
N VAL A 108 -0.57 0.30 -19.50
CA VAL A 108 -1.79 1.10 -19.73
C VAL A 108 -1.99 2.11 -18.60
N LEU A 109 -1.82 1.68 -17.35
CA LEU A 109 -1.93 2.54 -16.17
C LEU A 109 -0.92 3.69 -16.18
N THR A 110 0.32 3.40 -16.59
CA THR A 110 1.37 4.41 -16.69
C THR A 110 1.08 5.40 -17.81
N LEU A 111 0.72 4.92 -19.01
CA LEU A 111 0.37 5.75 -20.15
C LEU A 111 -0.81 6.66 -19.85
N ALA A 112 -1.88 6.12 -19.25
CA ALA A 112 -3.08 6.86 -18.92
C ALA A 112 -2.89 7.92 -17.82
N GLY A 113 -1.86 7.84 -16.98
CA GLY A 113 -1.54 8.93 -16.06
C GLY A 113 -0.54 9.95 -16.61
N ILE A 114 0.28 9.60 -17.61
CA ILE A 114 1.12 10.57 -18.33
C ILE A 114 0.28 11.38 -19.32
N GLU A 115 -0.57 10.69 -20.08
CA GLU A 115 -1.50 11.27 -21.04
C GLU A 115 -2.93 10.81 -20.71
N PRO A 116 -3.64 11.53 -19.81
CA PRO A 116 -5.02 11.18 -19.43
C PRO A 116 -6.02 11.25 -20.59
N GLY A 117 -5.64 11.91 -21.68
CA GLY A 117 -6.51 12.14 -22.83
C GLY A 117 -7.61 13.17 -22.53
N PRO A 118 -8.61 13.28 -23.43
CA PRO A 118 -9.71 14.21 -23.25
C PRO A 118 -10.63 13.79 -22.11
N GLU A 119 -11.30 14.78 -21.53
CA GLU A 119 -12.40 14.59 -20.60
C GLU A 119 -13.64 14.02 -21.32
N VAL A 120 -14.23 12.97 -20.75
CA VAL A 120 -15.42 12.29 -21.27
C VAL A 120 -16.53 12.41 -20.23
N ALA A 121 -17.67 12.96 -20.64
CA ALA A 121 -18.85 13.08 -19.78
C ALA A 121 -19.55 11.72 -19.62
N ILE A 122 -19.72 11.28 -18.37
CA ILE A 122 -20.49 10.09 -17.98
C ILE A 122 -21.52 10.53 -16.94
N GLY A 123 -22.75 10.80 -17.40
CA GLY A 123 -23.81 11.34 -16.54
C GLY A 123 -23.39 12.69 -15.95
N PRO A 124 -23.47 12.89 -14.62
CA PRO A 124 -23.05 14.14 -13.97
C PRO A 124 -21.53 14.25 -13.76
N ALA A 125 -20.76 13.21 -14.05
CA ALA A 125 -19.31 13.18 -13.85
C ALA A 125 -18.57 13.41 -15.17
N SER A 126 -17.42 14.06 -15.09
CA SER A 126 -16.43 14.12 -16.16
C SER A 126 -15.21 13.31 -15.74
N LEU A 127 -14.78 12.39 -16.60
CA LEU A 127 -13.62 11.54 -16.34
C LEU A 127 -12.65 11.57 -17.52
N PRO A 128 -11.33 11.59 -17.27
CA PRO A 128 -10.34 11.43 -18.33
C PRO A 128 -10.52 10.09 -19.07
N ALA A 129 -10.40 10.10 -20.39
CA ALA A 129 -10.47 8.91 -21.22
C ALA A 129 -9.49 7.80 -20.76
N GLY A 130 -8.31 8.18 -20.25
CA GLY A 130 -7.32 7.28 -19.67
C GLY A 130 -7.85 6.51 -18.46
N GLN A 131 -8.63 7.15 -17.58
CA GLN A 131 -9.22 6.48 -16.41
C GLN A 131 -10.27 5.44 -16.82
N ILE A 132 -11.04 5.73 -17.87
CA ILE A 132 -11.98 4.79 -18.48
C ILE A 132 -11.21 3.61 -19.07
N ALA A 133 -10.13 3.88 -19.82
CA ALA A 133 -9.28 2.84 -20.44
C ALA A 133 -8.64 1.91 -19.41
N ILE A 134 -8.12 2.44 -18.30
CA ILE A 134 -7.60 1.67 -17.16
C ILE A 134 -8.70 0.74 -16.62
N THR A 135 -9.88 1.31 -16.34
CA THR A 135 -10.99 0.57 -15.73
C THR A 135 -11.47 -0.57 -16.62
N LEU A 136 -11.68 -0.28 -17.92
CA LEU A 136 -12.08 -1.30 -18.88
C LEU A 136 -11.01 -2.37 -19.05
N THR A 137 -9.73 -1.98 -19.10
CA THR A 137 -8.63 -2.93 -19.25
C THR A 137 -8.50 -3.83 -18.02
N ALA A 138 -8.67 -3.29 -16.81
CA ALA A 138 -8.72 -4.09 -15.58
C ALA A 138 -9.85 -5.12 -15.64
N ILE A 139 -11.07 -4.71 -16.01
CA ILE A 139 -12.23 -5.61 -16.12
C ILE A 139 -12.00 -6.70 -17.17
N ILE A 140 -11.51 -6.32 -18.36
CA ILE A 140 -11.22 -7.24 -19.46
C ILE A 140 -10.16 -8.26 -19.04
N PHE A 141 -9.06 -7.80 -18.43
CA PHE A 141 -7.99 -8.69 -17.98
C PHE A 141 -8.44 -9.60 -16.85
N VAL A 142 -9.23 -9.12 -15.89
CA VAL A 142 -9.83 -9.99 -14.87
C VAL A 142 -10.70 -11.07 -15.53
N ALA A 143 -11.55 -10.70 -16.49
CA ALA A 143 -12.42 -11.64 -17.20
C ALA A 143 -11.62 -12.67 -18.02
N ILE A 144 -10.59 -12.25 -18.75
CA ILE A 144 -9.68 -13.13 -19.49
C ILE A 144 -8.95 -14.05 -18.50
N SER A 145 -8.42 -13.51 -17.41
CA SER A 145 -7.72 -14.29 -16.39
C SER A 145 -8.62 -15.40 -15.85
N GLU A 146 -9.85 -15.06 -15.45
CA GLU A 146 -10.86 -16.01 -14.92
C GLU A 146 -11.18 -17.12 -15.92
N ARG A 147 -11.37 -16.79 -17.19
CA ARG A 147 -11.71 -17.77 -18.23
C ARG A 147 -10.53 -18.65 -18.65
N VAL A 148 -9.34 -18.08 -18.79
CA VAL A 148 -8.17 -18.75 -19.39
C VAL A 148 -7.33 -19.49 -18.36
N THR A 149 -7.25 -19.01 -17.12
CA THR A 149 -6.36 -19.60 -16.10
C THR A 149 -6.94 -20.93 -15.58
N PRO A 150 -6.20 -22.05 -15.69
CA PRO A 150 -6.67 -23.35 -15.20
C PRO A 150 -7.01 -23.33 -13.70
N ARG A 151 -8.14 -23.94 -13.33
CA ARG A 151 -8.60 -24.06 -11.93
C ARG A 151 -7.55 -24.67 -11.01
N ALA A 152 -6.76 -25.63 -11.50
CA ALA A 152 -5.67 -26.25 -10.74
C ALA A 152 -4.58 -25.25 -10.31
N ILE A 153 -4.28 -24.23 -11.11
CA ILE A 153 -3.32 -23.17 -10.74
C ILE A 153 -3.91 -22.28 -9.66
N ARG A 154 -5.19 -21.89 -9.78
CA ARG A 154 -5.91 -21.10 -8.77
C ARG A 154 -6.00 -21.83 -7.44
N ALA A 155 -6.35 -23.12 -7.46
CA ALA A 155 -6.44 -23.97 -6.27
C ALA A 155 -5.09 -24.12 -5.55
N ARG A 156 -3.99 -24.29 -6.28
CA ARG A 156 -2.63 -24.34 -5.69
C ARG A 156 -2.22 -23.03 -5.01
N ASN A 157 -2.69 -21.90 -5.54
CA ASN A 157 -2.50 -20.59 -4.91
C ASN A 157 -3.50 -20.31 -3.79
N GLN A 158 -4.48 -21.19 -3.56
CA GLN A 158 -5.60 -20.97 -2.63
C GLN A 158 -6.31 -19.65 -2.93
N PHE A 159 -6.45 -19.32 -4.21
CA PHE A 159 -7.13 -18.10 -4.64
C PHE A 159 -8.62 -18.18 -4.28
N ALA A 160 -9.13 -17.09 -3.71
CA ALA A 160 -10.48 -16.95 -3.18
C ALA A 160 -10.99 -15.54 -3.48
N TRP A 161 -12.26 -15.40 -3.87
CA TRP A 161 -12.87 -14.10 -4.19
C TRP A 161 -13.40 -13.38 -2.95
N GLU A 162 -13.59 -14.10 -1.85
CA GLU A 162 -14.12 -13.57 -0.59
C GLU A 162 -13.31 -12.37 -0.08
N PRO A 163 -11.96 -12.40 0.00
CA PRO A 163 -11.18 -11.23 0.43
C PRO A 163 -11.37 -10.02 -0.48
N MET A 164 -11.46 -10.23 -1.81
CA MET A 164 -11.67 -9.12 -2.75
C MET A 164 -13.07 -8.51 -2.61
N ARG A 165 -14.09 -9.35 -2.37
CA ARG A 165 -15.46 -8.88 -2.10
C ARG A 165 -15.52 -8.06 -0.81
N GLU A 166 -14.88 -8.53 0.25
CA GLU A 166 -14.79 -7.81 1.53
C GLU A 166 -14.13 -6.44 1.35
N ILE A 167 -13.00 -6.38 0.64
CA ILE A 167 -12.30 -5.12 0.35
C ILE A 167 -13.16 -4.19 -0.49
N ALA A 168 -13.83 -4.69 -1.54
CA ALA A 168 -14.68 -3.87 -2.39
C ALA A 168 -15.83 -3.22 -1.61
N ILE A 169 -16.49 -3.99 -0.73
CA ILE A 169 -17.56 -3.48 0.15
C ILE A 169 -17.00 -2.45 1.14
N LEU A 170 -15.86 -2.74 1.76
CA LEU A 170 -15.22 -1.84 2.73
C LEU A 170 -14.83 -0.50 2.08
N PHE A 171 -14.16 -0.54 0.92
CA PHE A 171 -13.76 0.66 0.19
C PHE A 171 -14.96 1.47 -0.27
N PHE A 172 -15.99 0.80 -0.81
CA PHE A 172 -17.23 1.47 -1.18
C PHE A 172 -17.85 2.21 0.02
N ALA A 173 -17.95 1.57 1.18
CA ALA A 173 -18.49 2.18 2.39
C ALA A 173 -17.65 3.36 2.89
N ILE A 174 -16.31 3.24 2.90
CA ILE A 174 -15.40 4.32 3.30
C ILE A 174 -15.54 5.52 2.35
N PHE A 175 -15.42 5.33 1.04
CA PHE A 175 -15.50 6.41 0.07
C PHE A 175 -16.89 7.06 0.01
N ALA A 176 -17.97 6.31 0.25
CA ALA A 176 -19.32 6.86 0.33
C ALA A 176 -19.53 7.75 1.56
N THR A 177 -18.83 7.47 2.67
CA THR A 177 -19.08 8.13 3.97
C THR A 177 -18.02 9.15 4.36
N ILE A 178 -16.85 9.17 3.72
CA ILE A 178 -15.76 10.09 4.03
C ILE A 178 -15.99 11.57 3.63
N PRO A 179 -16.79 11.95 2.61
CA PRO A 179 -16.87 13.35 2.16
C PRO A 179 -17.21 14.41 3.23
N PRO A 180 -18.11 14.16 4.21
CA PRO A 180 -18.33 15.08 5.34
C PRO A 180 -17.10 15.25 6.24
N VAL A 181 -16.35 14.16 6.47
CA VAL A 181 -15.11 14.18 7.24
C VAL A 181 -14.06 15.01 6.52
N LEU A 182 -13.90 14.81 5.20
CA LEU A 182 -13.00 15.62 4.37
C LEU A 182 -13.27 17.12 4.51
N ARG A 183 -14.56 17.51 4.44
CA ARG A 183 -14.99 18.91 4.59
C ARG A 183 -14.70 19.47 5.98
N THR A 184 -14.90 18.67 7.02
CA THR A 184 -14.66 19.08 8.41
C THR A 184 -13.17 19.26 8.68
N VAL A 185 -12.32 18.36 8.18
CA VAL A 185 -10.86 18.45 8.31
C VAL A 185 -10.30 19.62 7.51
N ALA A 186 -10.80 19.86 6.29
CA ALA A 186 -10.42 21.04 5.50
C ALA A 186 -10.76 22.36 6.22
N ALA A 187 -11.80 22.36 7.07
CA ALA A 187 -12.19 23.51 7.88
C ALA A 187 -11.46 23.60 9.24
N ALA A 188 -10.82 22.53 9.72
CA ALA A 188 -10.21 22.45 11.06
C ALA A 188 -8.87 23.21 11.21
N GLY A 189 -8.44 23.91 10.16
CA GLY A 189 -7.15 24.60 10.10
C GLY A 189 -6.03 23.66 9.64
N LEU A 190 -5.15 24.18 8.79
CA LEU A 190 -4.02 23.42 8.26
C LEU A 190 -2.91 23.31 9.31
N PRO A 191 -2.31 22.12 9.51
CA PRO A 191 -1.15 22.00 10.38
C PRO A 191 -0.04 22.98 9.97
N GLN A 192 0.64 23.57 10.96
CA GLN A 192 1.57 24.67 10.70
C GLN A 192 2.95 24.21 10.22
N SER A 193 3.33 22.94 10.45
CA SER A 193 4.65 22.41 10.09
C SER A 193 4.56 21.09 9.34
N ALA A 194 5.57 20.79 8.52
CA ALA A 194 5.65 19.54 7.76
C ALA A 194 5.60 18.31 8.67
N GLY A 195 6.25 18.37 9.85
CA GLY A 195 6.17 17.30 10.85
C GLY A 195 4.73 17.02 11.30
N LEU A 196 3.94 18.06 11.57
CA LEU A 196 2.54 17.87 11.95
C LEU A 196 1.70 17.29 10.79
N TRP A 197 1.97 17.68 9.54
CA TRP A 197 1.33 17.07 8.37
C TRP A 197 1.68 15.59 8.23
N PHE A 198 2.93 15.21 8.45
CA PHE A 198 3.39 13.83 8.46
C PHE A 198 2.66 13.00 9.52
N TRP A 199 2.60 13.47 10.76
CA TRP A 199 1.92 12.76 11.85
C TRP A 199 0.39 12.75 11.71
N ALA A 200 -0.22 13.86 11.30
CA ALA A 200 -1.67 13.94 11.12
C ALA A 200 -2.11 12.99 10.00
N SER A 201 -1.45 13.05 8.84
CA SER A 201 -1.73 12.13 7.74
C SER A 201 -1.43 10.69 8.11
N GLY A 202 -0.32 10.46 8.82
CA GLY A 202 0.05 9.14 9.26
C GLY A 202 -0.97 8.51 10.21
N LEU A 203 -1.32 9.20 11.30
CA LEU A 203 -2.28 8.70 12.28
C LEU A 203 -3.66 8.50 11.66
N SER A 204 -4.11 9.40 10.77
CA SER A 204 -5.32 9.18 10.00
C SER A 204 -5.23 7.90 9.16
N SER A 205 -4.13 7.70 8.43
CA SER A 205 -3.94 6.53 7.58
C SER A 205 -3.94 5.23 8.37
N ALA A 206 -3.39 5.23 9.58
CA ALA A 206 -3.36 4.05 10.44
C ALA A 206 -4.76 3.52 10.80
N PHE A 207 -5.82 4.34 10.73
CA PHE A 207 -7.18 3.96 11.14
C PHE A 207 -8.25 4.13 10.05
N LEU A 208 -8.04 4.98 9.04
CA LEU A 208 -9.03 5.31 7.99
C LEU A 208 -8.78 4.62 6.64
N ASP A 209 -7.66 3.91 6.49
CA ASP A 209 -7.05 3.49 5.20
C ASP A 209 -6.19 4.59 4.56
N SER A 210 -5.11 4.19 3.89
CA SER A 210 -4.09 5.09 3.34
C SER A 210 -4.60 5.90 2.14
N ALA A 211 -5.40 5.31 1.25
CA ALA A 211 -5.86 5.95 0.02
C ALA A 211 -6.79 7.15 0.27
N PRO A 212 -7.89 7.02 1.04
CA PRO A 212 -8.76 8.15 1.34
C PRO A 212 -8.06 9.20 2.22
N THR A 213 -7.15 8.76 3.09
CA THR A 213 -6.34 9.69 3.89
C THR A 213 -5.48 10.57 3.00
N TYR A 214 -4.74 9.99 2.04
CA TYR A 214 -3.95 10.78 1.11
C TYR A 214 -4.80 11.80 0.36
N LEU A 215 -5.96 11.39 -0.16
CA LEU A 215 -6.87 12.29 -0.86
C LEU A 215 -7.34 13.43 0.05
N MET A 216 -7.66 13.15 1.31
CA MET A 216 -8.05 14.16 2.29
C MET A 216 -7.00 15.24 2.46
N PHE A 217 -5.75 14.82 2.71
CA PHE A 217 -4.65 15.75 2.93
C PHE A 217 -4.24 16.47 1.65
N PHE A 218 -4.36 15.83 0.49
CA PHE A 218 -4.14 16.45 -0.81
C PHE A 218 -5.14 17.59 -1.08
N GLU A 219 -6.44 17.38 -0.83
CA GLU A 219 -7.46 18.41 -0.97
C GLU A 219 -7.30 19.52 0.08
N ALA A 220 -7.01 19.16 1.33
CA ALA A 220 -6.71 20.14 2.39
C ALA A 220 -5.49 21.00 2.06
N ALA A 221 -4.49 20.45 1.38
CA ALA A 221 -3.30 21.17 0.92
C ALA A 221 -3.56 22.02 -0.35
N GLY A 222 -4.81 22.12 -0.81
CA GLY A 222 -5.23 22.99 -1.91
C GLY A 222 -5.50 22.27 -3.23
N GLY A 223 -5.43 20.93 -3.28
CA GLY A 223 -5.90 20.12 -4.40
C GLY A 223 -5.15 20.32 -5.73
N ASN A 224 -4.03 21.03 -5.73
CA ASN A 224 -3.30 21.42 -6.94
C ASN A 224 -1.93 20.75 -6.99
N ALA A 225 -1.81 19.66 -7.77
CA ALA A 225 -0.57 18.90 -7.89
C ALA A 225 0.62 19.77 -8.38
N ALA A 226 0.39 20.68 -9.32
CA ALA A 226 1.45 21.53 -9.86
C ALA A 226 2.08 22.43 -8.77
N ARG A 227 1.28 22.93 -7.82
CA ARG A 227 1.79 23.69 -6.67
C ARG A 227 2.46 22.78 -5.64
N LEU A 228 1.88 21.61 -5.38
CA LEU A 228 2.36 20.68 -4.34
C LEU A 228 3.69 20.00 -4.70
N VAL A 229 3.95 19.83 -5.98
CA VAL A 229 5.20 19.24 -6.50
C VAL A 229 6.31 20.28 -6.66
N ALA A 230 5.97 21.57 -6.68
CA ALA A 230 6.96 22.64 -6.81
C ALA A 230 7.93 22.62 -5.62
N PRO A 231 9.26 22.75 -5.85
CA PRO A 231 10.25 22.79 -4.78
C PRO A 231 9.92 23.86 -3.73
N PRO A 232 10.05 23.56 -2.42
CA PRO A 232 10.72 22.38 -1.86
C PRO A 232 9.84 21.11 -1.74
N ALA A 233 8.59 21.11 -2.23
CA ALA A 233 7.63 19.99 -2.19
C ALA A 233 7.41 19.34 -0.80
N THR A 234 7.91 19.96 0.28
CA THR A 234 7.97 19.39 1.63
C THR A 234 6.59 19.04 2.16
N LEU A 235 5.58 19.84 1.82
CA LEU A 235 4.19 19.59 2.21
C LEU A 235 3.69 18.28 1.61
N LEU A 236 3.80 18.10 0.29
CA LEU A 236 3.41 16.88 -0.40
C LEU A 236 4.19 15.67 0.13
N THR A 237 5.51 15.80 0.27
CA THR A 237 6.38 14.76 0.83
C THR A 237 5.94 14.35 2.23
N SER A 238 5.59 15.30 3.10
CA SER A 238 5.22 15.03 4.48
C SER A 238 3.93 14.21 4.60
N PHE A 239 2.83 14.63 3.98
CA PHE A 239 1.58 13.87 4.09
C PHE A 239 1.59 12.62 3.21
N ALA A 240 2.30 12.60 2.08
CA ALA A 240 2.45 11.38 1.28
C ALA A 240 3.23 10.32 2.04
N ALA A 241 4.33 10.69 2.70
CA ALA A 241 5.09 9.79 3.57
C ALA A 241 4.25 9.31 4.75
N GLY A 242 3.47 10.21 5.38
CA GLY A 242 2.54 9.85 6.46
C GLY A 242 1.54 8.79 6.01
N ALA A 243 0.82 9.08 4.92
CA ALA A 243 -0.20 8.18 4.38
C ALA A 243 0.35 6.80 3.96
N VAL A 244 1.57 6.72 3.43
CA VAL A 244 2.17 5.46 2.99
C VAL A 244 2.78 4.67 4.16
N LEU A 245 3.52 5.33 5.06
CA LEU A 245 4.31 4.64 6.07
C LEU A 245 3.48 4.17 7.27
N PHE A 246 2.49 4.95 7.70
CA PHE A 246 1.72 4.65 8.91
C PHE A 246 0.64 3.58 8.70
N GLY A 247 0.29 3.27 7.44
CA GLY A 247 -0.64 2.17 7.13
C GLY A 247 -0.24 0.85 7.80
N GLY A 248 1.05 0.65 8.05
CA GLY A 248 1.59 -0.52 8.76
C GLY A 248 1.33 -0.56 10.28
N LEU A 249 0.85 0.52 10.92
CA LEU A 249 0.62 0.55 12.38
C LEU A 249 -0.55 -0.33 12.83
N THR A 250 -1.55 -0.52 11.98
CA THR A 250 -2.71 -1.37 12.31
C THR A 250 -3.08 -2.29 11.15
N TYR A 251 -3.91 -3.30 11.42
CA TYR A 251 -4.48 -4.10 10.32
C TYR A 251 -5.44 -3.30 9.45
N LEU A 252 -6.03 -2.21 9.94
CA LEU A 252 -6.97 -1.38 9.20
C LEU A 252 -6.28 -0.33 8.31
N GLY A 253 -5.01 -0.04 8.55
CA GLY A 253 -4.34 1.08 7.90
C GLY A 253 -4.15 0.92 6.39
N ASN A 254 -4.22 -0.31 5.87
CA ASN A 254 -4.26 -0.59 4.44
C ASN A 254 -5.00 -1.91 4.17
N ALA A 255 -5.82 -1.97 3.12
CA ALA A 255 -6.57 -3.17 2.70
C ALA A 255 -5.74 -4.47 2.67
N PRO A 256 -4.51 -4.49 2.11
CA PRO A 256 -3.68 -5.69 2.07
C PRO A 256 -3.28 -6.22 3.45
N ASN A 257 -3.26 -5.39 4.51
CA ASN A 257 -2.85 -5.82 5.86
C ASN A 257 -3.83 -6.87 6.42
N LEU A 258 -5.14 -6.59 6.34
CA LEU A 258 -6.19 -7.53 6.72
C LEU A 258 -6.14 -8.80 5.85
N MET A 259 -5.94 -8.64 4.54
CA MET A 259 -5.84 -9.78 3.62
C MET A 259 -4.66 -10.69 3.97
N ILE A 260 -3.47 -10.13 4.21
CA ILE A 260 -2.27 -10.86 4.59
C ILE A 260 -2.49 -11.59 5.91
N ARG A 261 -3.07 -10.92 6.91
CA ARG A 261 -3.44 -11.53 8.20
C ARG A 261 -4.39 -12.70 8.02
N ALA A 262 -5.46 -12.53 7.24
CA ALA A 262 -6.47 -13.57 7.01
C ALA A 262 -5.88 -14.79 6.29
N ILE A 263 -5.05 -14.56 5.26
CA ILE A 263 -4.36 -15.64 4.53
C ILE A 263 -3.38 -16.38 5.45
N ALA A 264 -2.60 -15.67 6.26
CA ALA A 264 -1.67 -16.28 7.20
C ALA A 264 -2.40 -17.13 8.26
N ALA A 265 -3.49 -16.61 8.83
CA ALA A 265 -4.30 -17.32 9.81
C ALA A 265 -4.94 -18.59 9.22
N ARG A 266 -5.49 -18.53 8.00
CA ARG A 266 -6.02 -19.70 7.28
C ARG A 266 -4.96 -20.79 7.02
N ARG A 267 -3.68 -20.41 6.98
CA ARG A 267 -2.54 -21.35 6.86
C ARG A 267 -1.95 -21.80 8.20
N GLY A 268 -2.66 -21.57 9.30
CA GLY A 268 -2.26 -22.04 10.64
C GLY A 268 -1.22 -21.15 11.34
N VAL A 269 -0.88 -19.99 10.80
CA VAL A 269 0.01 -19.03 11.47
C VAL A 269 -0.77 -18.32 12.59
N ARG A 270 -0.26 -18.39 13.83
CA ARG A 270 -0.89 -17.77 15.02
C ARG A 270 -0.71 -16.25 15.02
N MET A 271 -1.46 -15.54 14.17
CA MET A 271 -1.39 -14.09 14.05
C MET A 271 -1.80 -13.40 15.37
N PRO A 272 -1.12 -12.30 15.77
CA PRO A 272 -1.58 -11.52 16.91
C PRO A 272 -2.96 -10.90 16.62
N GLY A 273 -3.75 -10.73 17.68
CA GLY A 273 -4.99 -9.95 17.61
C GLY A 273 -4.75 -8.49 17.23
N PHE A 274 -5.81 -7.73 17.02
CA PHE A 274 -5.71 -6.33 16.56
C PHE A 274 -4.83 -5.46 17.46
N ILE A 275 -5.11 -5.45 18.77
CA ILE A 275 -4.34 -4.66 19.74
C ILE A 275 -2.89 -5.18 19.86
N GLY A 276 -2.70 -6.50 19.88
CA GLY A 276 -1.36 -7.09 19.96
C GLY A 276 -0.49 -6.75 18.76
N TYR A 277 -1.07 -6.74 17.55
CA TYR A 277 -0.39 -6.27 16.35
C TYR A 277 -0.04 -4.78 16.47
N MET A 278 -1.02 -3.95 16.84
CA MET A 278 -0.85 -2.50 16.93
C MET A 278 0.26 -2.12 17.90
N LEU A 279 0.32 -2.74 19.08
CA LEU A 279 1.37 -2.50 20.06
C LEU A 279 2.76 -2.92 19.54
N ALA A 280 2.85 -4.11 18.92
CA ALA A 280 4.09 -4.60 18.36
C ALA A 280 4.60 -3.72 17.20
N ALA A 281 3.70 -3.33 16.29
CA ALA A 281 4.01 -2.44 15.18
C ALA A 281 4.41 -1.04 15.71
N SER A 282 3.67 -0.49 16.67
CA SER A 282 3.96 0.83 17.26
C SER A 282 5.31 0.87 17.97
N ALA A 283 5.67 -0.18 18.71
CA ALA A 283 6.96 -0.26 19.39
C ALA A 283 8.16 -0.23 18.43
N VAL A 284 7.97 -0.70 17.20
CA VAL A 284 9.01 -0.68 16.15
C VAL A 284 8.93 0.60 15.31
N LEU A 285 7.73 1.00 14.90
CA LEU A 285 7.52 2.05 13.89
C LEU A 285 7.51 3.46 14.46
N LEU A 286 6.93 3.70 15.64
CA LEU A 286 6.86 5.06 16.19
C LEU A 286 8.25 5.70 16.42
N PRO A 287 9.26 4.97 16.94
CA PRO A 287 10.62 5.51 17.02
C PRO A 287 11.21 5.85 15.65
N LEU A 288 10.94 5.03 14.62
CA LEU A 288 11.40 5.28 13.25
C LEU A 288 10.68 6.47 12.61
N PHE A 289 9.40 6.67 12.91
CA PHE A 289 8.64 7.84 12.45
C PHE A 289 9.10 9.12 13.15
N ALA A 290 9.43 9.06 14.44
CA ALA A 290 10.05 10.18 15.13
C ALA A 290 11.41 10.52 14.49
N LEU A 291 12.24 9.51 14.19
CA LEU A 291 13.50 9.71 13.46
C LEU A 291 13.28 10.32 12.07
N ALA A 292 12.32 9.80 11.29
CA ALA A 292 11.98 10.34 9.99
C ALA A 292 11.50 11.81 10.08
N THR A 293 10.74 12.15 11.12
CA THR A 293 10.32 13.53 11.40
C THR A 293 11.53 14.42 11.63
N LEU A 294 12.47 13.99 12.48
CA LEU A 294 13.68 14.76 12.79
C LEU A 294 14.59 14.96 11.58
N VAL A 295 14.71 13.96 10.73
CA VAL A 295 15.63 13.98 9.58
C VAL A 295 15.04 14.74 8.38
N PHE A 296 13.74 14.61 8.12
CA PHE A 296 13.12 15.10 6.88
C PHE A 296 12.08 16.21 7.07
N PHE A 297 11.50 16.37 8.27
CA PHE A 297 10.31 17.20 8.49
C PHE A 297 10.41 18.13 9.72
N ALA A 298 11.61 18.33 10.26
CA ALA A 298 11.84 19.16 11.45
C ALA A 298 11.94 20.67 11.16
N GLY A 299 12.03 21.05 9.87
CA GLY A 299 12.12 22.44 9.40
C GLY A 299 10.78 23.04 9.01
#